data_AF-A0A536VHV6-F1
#
_entry.id   AF-A0A536VHV6-F1
#
_cell.length_a   1.000
_cell.length_b   1.000
_cell.length_c   1.000
_cell.angle_alpha   90.00
_cell.angle_beta   90.00
_cell.angle_gamma   90.00
#
_symmetry.space_group_name_H-M   'P 1'
#
loop_
_entity.id
_entity.type
_entity.pdbx_description
1 polymer ?
#
loop_
_entity_poly.entity_id
_entity_poly.type
_entity_poly.pdbx_seq_one_letter_code
_entity_poly.pdbx_strand_id
1 'polypeptide(L)'
;FEQRSGQRPFRLLEHPRFRAGYDFLWLRCASGEMEGELATLADWWDRFQHADTEERENMLRPDEGPKKRKRARGRKRKASDAGG
;
A
#
# COMPACT_ATOMS: atom_id res chain seq x y z
N PHE A 1 -3.04 1.89 -6.02
CA PHE A 1 -4.26 1.12 -5.76
C PHE A 1 -4.04 -0.38 -5.85
N GLU A 2 -3.17 -0.89 -6.73
CA GLU A 2 -2.90 -2.35 -6.87
C GLU A 2 -2.11 -2.98 -5.72
N GLN A 3 -1.39 -2.16 -4.94
CA GLN A 3 -0.56 -2.64 -3.83
C GLN A 3 -1.42 -2.90 -2.59
N ARG A 4 -1.75 -4.18 -2.39
CA ARG A 4 -2.54 -4.72 -1.25
C ARG A 4 -1.67 -5.34 -0.14
N SER A 5 -0.38 -5.01 -0.12
CA SER A 5 0.59 -5.59 0.82
C SER A 5 1.17 -4.53 1.77
N GLY A 6 1.42 -4.97 3.00
CA GLY A 6 2.00 -4.16 4.06
C GLY A 6 1.14 -2.95 4.45
N GLN A 7 1.80 -1.83 4.76
CA GLN A 7 1.16 -0.62 5.32
C GLN A 7 0.62 0.36 4.26
N ARG A 8 0.77 0.02 2.97
CA ARG A 8 0.36 0.91 1.87
C ARG A 8 -1.17 1.06 1.77
N PRO A 9 -1.99 0.01 1.94
CA PRO A 9 -3.43 0.14 1.87
C PRO A 9 -4.02 1.07 2.93
N PHE A 10 -3.53 0.98 4.17
CA PHE A 10 -3.96 1.86 5.28
C PHE A 10 -3.71 3.33 4.99
N ARG A 11 -2.51 3.69 4.53
CA ARG A 11 -2.19 5.08 4.17
C ARG A 11 -3.01 5.59 2.99
N LEU A 12 -3.37 4.71 2.07
CA LEU A 12 -4.23 5.05 0.95
C LEU A 12 -5.65 5.34 1.44
N LEU A 13 -6.17 4.55 2.38
CA LEU A 13 -7.49 4.75 2.97
C LEU A 13 -7.59 6.06 3.77
N GLU A 14 -6.52 6.43 4.48
CA GLU A 14 -6.44 7.70 5.24
C GLU A 14 -6.32 8.93 4.34
N HIS A 15 -6.00 8.76 3.05
CA HIS A 15 -5.75 9.90 2.17
C HIS A 15 -7.06 10.58 1.74
N PRO A 16 -7.20 11.91 1.82
CA PRO A 16 -8.44 12.62 1.50
C PRO A 16 -8.89 12.46 0.04
N ARG A 17 -7.96 12.14 -0.87
CA ARG A 17 -8.25 11.86 -2.29
C ARG A 17 -8.52 10.38 -2.59
N PHE A 18 -8.60 9.54 -1.57
CA PHE A 18 -8.93 8.12 -1.73
C PHE A 18 -10.24 7.95 -2.48
N ARG A 19 -11.27 8.70 -2.08
CA ARG A 19 -12.60 8.62 -2.71
C ARG A 19 -12.55 8.90 -4.20
N ALA A 20 -11.88 9.96 -4.62
CA ALA A 20 -11.69 10.25 -6.03
C ALA A 20 -10.97 9.11 -6.76
N GLY A 21 -9.91 8.53 -6.17
CA GLY A 21 -9.20 7.40 -6.75
C GLY A 21 -10.05 6.12 -6.84
N TYR A 22 -10.86 5.85 -5.83
CA TYR A 22 -11.81 4.73 -5.81
C TYR A 22 -12.93 4.94 -6.84
N ASP A 23 -13.47 6.14 -6.97
CA ASP A 23 -14.49 6.46 -7.98
C ASP A 23 -13.92 6.27 -9.40
N PHE A 24 -12.68 6.68 -9.67
CA PHE A 24 -12.01 6.38 -10.95
C PHE A 24 -11.81 4.88 -11.19
N LEU A 25 -11.45 4.12 -10.15
CA LEU A 25 -11.32 2.66 -10.22
C LEU A 25 -12.68 2.01 -10.54
N TRP A 26 -13.73 2.46 -9.87
CA TRP A 26 -15.10 1.98 -10.07
C TRP A 26 -15.61 2.31 -11.46
N LEU A 27 -15.43 3.55 -11.93
CA LEU A 27 -15.83 3.98 -13.26
C LEU A 27 -15.16 3.14 -14.36
N ARG A 28 -13.88 2.81 -14.20
CA ARG A 28 -13.18 1.91 -15.14
C ARG A 28 -13.64 0.45 -15.06
N CYS A 29 -14.11 0.01 -13.90
CA CYS A 29 -14.70 -1.32 -13.76
C CYS A 29 -16.09 -1.36 -14.40
N ALA A 30 -16.90 -0.33 -14.17
CA ALA A 30 -18.25 -0.19 -14.69
C ALA A 30 -18.29 0.06 -16.20
N SER A 31 -17.23 0.61 -16.80
CA SER A 31 -17.14 0.78 -18.26
C SER A 31 -16.96 -0.54 -19.01
N GLY A 32 -16.75 -1.67 -18.32
CA GLY A 32 -16.50 -2.97 -18.94
C GLY A 32 -15.14 -3.06 -19.65
N GLU A 33 -14.32 -2.00 -19.61
CA GLU A 33 -13.00 -1.97 -20.24
C GLU A 33 -11.98 -2.82 -19.48
N MET A 34 -12.26 -3.20 -18.23
CA MET A 34 -11.34 -3.96 -17.38
C MET A 34 -12.05 -5.06 -16.60
N GLU A 35 -12.22 -6.21 -17.24
CA GLU A 35 -12.56 -7.49 -16.59
C GLU A 35 -11.30 -8.15 -16.01
N GLY A 36 -11.42 -8.81 -14.84
CA GLY A 36 -10.32 -9.53 -14.19
C GLY A 36 -9.74 -8.83 -12.95
N GLU A 37 -8.42 -8.60 -12.92
CA GLU A 37 -7.70 -8.21 -11.70
C GLU A 37 -8.20 -6.89 -11.09
N LEU A 38 -8.57 -5.90 -11.91
CA LEU A 38 -9.08 -4.61 -11.44
C LEU A 38 -10.49 -4.67 -10.85
N ALA A 39 -11.37 -5.53 -11.38
CA ALA A 39 -12.67 -5.78 -10.77
C ALA A 39 -12.52 -6.40 -9.38
N THR A 40 -11.61 -7.37 -9.24
CA THR A 40 -11.29 -7.97 -7.93
C THR A 40 -10.63 -6.96 -6.98
N LEU A 41 -9.92 -5.97 -7.52
CA LEU A 41 -9.29 -4.91 -6.75
C LEU A 41 -10.34 -3.93 -6.21
N ALA A 42 -11.33 -3.55 -7.02
CA ALA A 42 -12.41 -2.66 -6.62
C ALA A 42 -13.28 -3.28 -5.51
N ASP A 43 -13.68 -4.55 -5.66
CA ASP A 43 -14.42 -5.29 -4.62
C ASP A 43 -13.59 -5.45 -3.32
N TRP A 44 -12.29 -5.72 -3.44
CA TRP A 44 -11.41 -5.78 -2.27
C TRP A 44 -11.31 -4.43 -1.55
N TRP A 45 -11.15 -3.33 -2.29
CA TRP A 45 -11.11 -1.99 -1.70
C TRP A 45 -12.42 -1.58 -1.05
N ASP A 46 -13.55 -1.99 -1.63
CA ASP A 46 -14.87 -1.77 -1.05
C ASP A 46 -15.04 -2.51 0.27
N ARG A 47 -14.60 -3.77 0.36
CA ARG A 47 -14.58 -4.49 1.63
C ARG A 47 -13.60 -3.89 2.62
N PHE A 48 -12.41 -3.51 2.17
CA PHE A 48 -11.35 -2.98 3.03
C PHE A 48 -11.73 -1.65 3.71
N GLN A 49 -12.48 -0.77 3.03
CA GLN A 49 -12.95 0.49 3.63
C GLN A 49 -14.04 0.27 4.70
N HIS A 50 -14.86 -0.77 4.55
CA HIS A 50 -15.94 -1.12 5.48
C HIS A 50 -15.50 -2.07 6.60
N ALA A 51 -14.42 -2.83 6.39
CA ALA A 51 -13.85 -3.76 7.37
C ALA A 51 -13.26 -3.02 8.58
N ASP A 52 -13.23 -3.70 9.72
CA ASP A 52 -12.58 -3.20 10.94
C ASP A 52 -11.05 -3.36 10.88
N THR A 53 -10.32 -2.71 11.79
CA THR A 53 -8.84 -2.73 11.79
C THR A 53 -8.27 -4.16 11.79
N GLU A 54 -8.85 -5.07 12.57
CA GLU A 54 -8.42 -6.47 12.65
C GLU A 54 -8.69 -7.24 11.34
N GLU A 55 -9.88 -7.07 10.76
CA GLU A 55 -10.22 -7.66 9.46
C GLU A 55 -9.35 -7.09 8.33
N ARG A 56 -9.07 -5.79 8.36
CA ARG A 56 -8.16 -5.13 7.41
C ARG A 56 -6.79 -5.77 7.43
N GLU A 57 -6.24 -6.05 8.61
CA GLU A 57 -4.96 -6.75 8.74
C GLU A 57 -5.00 -8.16 8.16
N ASN A 58 -6.08 -8.91 8.40
CA ASN A 58 -6.29 -10.25 7.85
C ASN A 58 -6.50 -10.24 6.32
N MET A 59 -7.07 -9.17 5.77
CA MET A 59 -7.31 -8.99 4.33
C MET A 59 -6.06 -8.61 3.54
N LEU A 60 -4.99 -8.17 4.21
CA LEU A 60 -3.73 -7.87 3.54
C LEU A 60 -3.15 -9.14 2.93
N ARG A 61 -2.69 -9.04 1.68
CA ARG A 61 -1.94 -10.15 1.11
C ARG A 61 -0.60 -10.28 1.84
N PRO A 62 -0.17 -11.52 2.19
CA PRO A 62 1.18 -11.74 2.67
C PRO A 62 2.15 -11.19 1.62
N ASP A 63 3.04 -10.30 2.06
CA ASP A 63 4.02 -9.65 1.20
C ASP A 63 5.05 -10.72 0.78
N GLU A 64 4.77 -11.45 -0.30
CA GLU A 64 5.74 -12.35 -0.96
C GLU A 64 6.82 -11.54 -1.72
N GLY A 65 6.86 -10.21 -1.55
CA GLY A 65 7.95 -9.38 -2.02
C GLY A 65 9.17 -9.57 -1.13
N PRO A 66 10.38 -9.80 -1.70
CA PRO A 66 11.58 -9.96 -0.90
C PRO A 66 11.77 -8.72 -0.05
N LYS A 67 11.63 -8.92 1.27
CA LYS A 67 11.86 -7.97 2.36
C LYS A 67 13.11 -7.16 2.04
N LYS A 68 12.99 -6.02 1.35
CA LYS A 68 14.13 -5.17 1.01
C LYS A 68 14.63 -4.63 2.33
N ARG A 69 15.63 -5.32 2.88
CA ARG A 69 16.41 -4.95 4.07
C ARG A 69 16.63 -3.46 3.97
N LYS A 70 16.03 -2.70 4.89
CA LYS A 70 16.35 -1.29 5.11
C LYS A 70 17.88 -1.22 5.11
N ARG A 71 18.46 -0.63 4.05
CA ARG A 71 19.88 -0.27 4.05
C ARG A 71 20.01 0.73 5.19
N ALA A 72 20.46 0.24 6.34
CA ALA A 72 20.87 1.07 7.46
C ALA A 72 22.05 1.92 6.97
N ARG A 73 21.74 3.08 6.38
CA ARG A 73 22.73 4.14 6.15
C ARG A 73 22.93 4.85 7.48
N GLY A 74 23.53 4.12 8.41
CA GLY A 74 23.88 4.59 9.72
C GLY A 74 25.35 4.27 9.97
N ARG A 75 26.14 5.36 10.04
CA ARG A 75 27.26 5.52 10.96
C ARG A 75 28.64 5.00 10.52
N LYS A 76 29.39 5.88 9.84
CA LYS A 76 30.78 6.15 10.24
C LYS A 76 31.13 7.62 10.08
N ARG A 77 30.48 8.48 10.88
CA ARG A 77 31.17 9.65 11.44
C ARG A 77 31.95 9.13 12.66
N LYS A 78 33.27 8.92 12.52
CA LYS A 78 34.31 9.29 13.51
C LYS A 78 35.69 8.75 13.08
N ALA A 79 36.57 9.67 12.72
CA ALA A 79 37.99 9.73 13.04
C ALA A 79 38.41 11.16 12.64
N SER A 80 38.13 12.19 13.43
CA SER A 80 39.06 12.72 14.45
C SER A 80 40.52 12.55 14.03
N ASP A 81 41.00 13.51 13.23
CA ASP A 81 42.41 13.86 13.17
C ASP A 81 42.59 15.10 14.05
N ALA A 82 43.34 14.92 15.13
CA ALA A 82 43.78 15.94 16.05
C ALA A 82 45.25 15.64 16.35
N GLY A 83 46.13 16.56 15.94
CA GLY A 83 47.42 16.81 16.57
C GLY A 83 48.63 16.11 15.94
N GLY A 84 49.57 16.93 15.44
CA GLY A 84 50.92 16.54 15.03
C GLY A 84 51.55 17.56 14.11
#